data_AF-A0A3Q8ZI91-F1
#
_entry.id   AF-A0A3Q8ZI91-F1
#
_cell.length_a   1.000
_cell.length_b   1.000
_cell.length_c   1.000
_cell.angle_alpha   90.00
_cell.angle_beta   90.00
_cell.angle_gamma   90.00
#
_symmetry.space_group_name_H-M   'P 1'
#
loop_
_entity.id
_entity.type
_entity.pdbx_description
1 polymer ?
#
loop_
_entity_poly.entity_id
_entity_poly.type
_entity_poly.pdbx_seq_one_letter_code
_entity_poly.pdbx_strand_id
1 'polypeptide(L)'
;MWLPGPNETANYELPIPLETTLKPSVKTRKRDRERAERIELAGGPGPSLRDRAVTFAREKGEVRTRELTEIGIPRCYLARMCDEGLLSKVGYGIYRATDR
;
A
#
# COMPACT_ATOMS: atom_id res chain seq x y z
N MET A 1 5.53 -34.52 -53.55
CA MET A 1 5.10 -33.13 -53.75
C MET A 1 3.57 -33.13 -53.63
N TRP A 2 3.04 -32.73 -52.47
CA TRP A 2 1.60 -32.84 -52.15
C TRP A 2 0.98 -31.44 -52.30
N LEU A 3 0.01 -31.28 -53.18
CA LEU A 3 -0.76 -30.05 -53.33
C LEU A 3 -2.02 -30.14 -52.46
N PRO A 4 -2.32 -29.17 -51.59
CA PRO A 4 -3.59 -29.12 -50.87
C PRO A 4 -4.74 -28.74 -51.82
N GLY A 5 -5.91 -29.33 -51.59
CA GLY A 5 -7.12 -29.13 -52.39
C GLY A 5 -7.84 -27.80 -52.11
N PRO A 6 -8.64 -27.29 -53.06
CA PRO A 6 -9.14 -25.91 -53.05
C PRO A 6 -10.50 -25.75 -52.35
N ASN A 7 -10.60 -26.10 -51.05
CA ASN A 7 -11.82 -25.83 -50.28
C ASN A 7 -11.68 -25.69 -48.74
N GLU A 8 -10.48 -25.47 -48.21
CA GLU A 8 -10.28 -25.21 -46.77
C GLU A 8 -10.22 -23.70 -46.46
N THR A 9 -11.14 -22.91 -47.03
CA THR A 9 -11.37 -21.52 -46.62
C THR A 9 -12.79 -21.39 -46.09
N ALA A 10 -13.08 -22.10 -45.01
CA ALA A 10 -14.34 -21.97 -44.29
C ALA A 10 -14.06 -21.77 -42.80
N ASN A 11 -14.16 -20.50 -42.41
CA ASN A 11 -14.71 -20.06 -41.14
C ASN A 11 -13.92 -20.40 -39.87
N TYR A 12 -12.95 -19.56 -39.51
CA TYR A 12 -12.78 -19.13 -38.11
C TYR A 12 -12.24 -17.69 -38.03
N GLU A 13 -12.99 -16.73 -38.58
CA GLU A 13 -12.93 -15.38 -38.01
C GLU A 13 -13.92 -15.32 -36.85
N LEU A 14 -13.40 -15.27 -35.64
CA LEU A 14 -14.15 -14.77 -34.49
C LEU A 14 -13.43 -13.49 -34.02
N PRO A 15 -13.88 -12.29 -34.41
CA PRO A 15 -13.48 -11.10 -33.68
C PRO A 15 -14.21 -11.17 -32.34
N ILE A 16 -13.58 -11.79 -31.34
CA ILE A 16 -14.11 -11.76 -29.97
C ILE A 16 -14.15 -10.28 -29.56
N PRO A 17 -15.32 -9.69 -29.27
CA PRO A 17 -15.37 -8.33 -28.79
C PRO A 17 -14.75 -8.28 -27.39
N LEU A 18 -13.61 -7.60 -27.24
CA LEU A 18 -12.96 -7.32 -25.96
C LEU A 18 -13.71 -6.20 -25.22
N GLU A 19 -14.96 -6.44 -24.85
CA GLU A 19 -15.74 -5.55 -23.98
C GLU A 19 -16.23 -6.36 -22.79
N THR A 20 -15.36 -6.51 -21.78
CA THR A 20 -15.79 -6.99 -20.46
C THR A 20 -14.89 -6.40 -19.38
N THR A 21 -15.03 -5.09 -19.12
CA THR A 21 -14.67 -4.56 -17.80
C THR A 21 -15.74 -4.98 -16.79
N LEU A 22 -15.87 -6.29 -16.54
CA LEU A 22 -16.47 -6.74 -15.30
C LEU A 22 -15.42 -6.47 -14.23
N LYS A 23 -15.64 -5.41 -13.44
CA LYS A 23 -14.97 -5.27 -12.15
C LYS A 23 -15.09 -6.64 -11.48
N PRO A 24 -14.00 -7.32 -11.13
CA PRO A 24 -14.13 -8.58 -10.42
C PRO A 24 -14.89 -8.25 -9.15
N SER A 25 -16.12 -8.74 -9.02
CA SER A 25 -16.84 -8.70 -7.75
C SER A 25 -16.06 -9.66 -6.86
N VAL A 26 -15.04 -9.14 -6.18
CA VAL A 26 -14.22 -9.93 -5.28
C VAL A 26 -15.18 -10.46 -4.24
N LYS A 27 -15.54 -11.74 -4.35
CA LYS A 27 -16.35 -12.42 -3.34
C LYS A 27 -15.49 -12.47 -2.09
N THR A 28 -15.66 -11.47 -1.22
CA THR A 28 -14.88 -11.33 0.02
C THR A 28 -15.04 -12.60 0.83
N ARG A 29 -13.93 -13.28 1.11
CA ARG A 29 -13.94 -14.51 1.91
C ARG A 29 -14.50 -14.15 3.29
N LYS A 30 -15.30 -15.05 3.88
CA LYS A 30 -15.88 -14.86 5.24
C LYS A 30 -14.85 -14.33 6.25
N ARG A 31 -13.62 -14.86 6.17
CA ARG A 31 -12.48 -14.48 7.02
C ARG A 31 -12.06 -13.02 6.85
N ASP A 32 -12.04 -12.50 5.63
CA ASP A 32 -11.63 -11.11 5.35
C ASP A 32 -12.70 -10.12 5.82
N ARG A 33 -13.98 -10.50 5.71
CA ARG A 33 -15.11 -9.74 6.25
C ARG A 33 -15.04 -9.65 7.77
N GLU A 34 -14.88 -10.78 8.44
CA GLU A 34 -14.79 -10.84 9.90
C GLU A 34 -13.55 -10.11 10.43
N ARG A 35 -12.45 -10.12 9.67
CA ARG A 35 -11.24 -9.34 9.97
C ARG A 35 -11.51 -7.84 9.86
N ALA A 36 -12.20 -7.39 8.82
CA ALA A 36 -12.58 -6.00 8.66
C ALA A 36 -13.54 -5.56 9.78
N GLU A 37 -14.57 -6.35 10.09
CA GLU A 37 -15.50 -6.08 11.19
C GLU A 37 -14.78 -5.97 12.54
N ARG A 38 -13.78 -6.82 12.81
CA ARG A 38 -12.93 -6.68 14.02
C ARG A 38 -12.09 -5.42 14.04
N ILE A 39 -11.58 -4.99 12.89
CA ILE A 39 -10.80 -3.75 12.76
C ILE A 39 -11.71 -2.54 13.00
N GLU A 40 -12.90 -2.51 12.38
CA GLU A 40 -13.90 -1.46 12.58
C GLU A 40 -14.37 -1.37 14.03
N LEU A 41 -14.64 -2.52 14.68
CA LEU A 41 -15.05 -2.57 16.09
C LEU A 41 -13.92 -2.13 17.04
N ALA A 42 -12.66 -2.31 16.63
CA ALA A 42 -11.48 -1.78 17.34
C ALA A 42 -11.20 -0.30 17.08
N GLY A 43 -12.07 0.42 16.34
CA GLY A 43 -11.90 1.84 16.02
C GLY A 43 -11.15 2.11 14.73
N GLY A 44 -11.06 1.13 13.83
CA GLY A 44 -10.41 1.23 12.53
C GLY A 44 -8.99 0.64 12.51
N PRO A 45 -8.28 0.75 11.37
CA PRO A 45 -6.89 0.31 11.27
C PRO A 45 -6.06 1.03 12.34
N GLY A 46 -5.42 0.26 13.23
CA GLY A 46 -4.58 0.84 14.28
C GLY A 46 -3.54 1.80 13.66
N PRO A 47 -3.17 2.88 14.36
CA PRO A 47 -2.32 3.92 13.80
C PRO A 47 -1.04 3.29 13.27
N SER A 48 -0.77 3.54 11.99
CA SER A 48 0.35 2.93 11.31
C SER A 48 1.66 3.34 12.00
N LEU A 49 2.74 2.58 11.79
CA LEU A 49 4.07 2.99 12.28
C LEU A 49 4.44 4.42 11.85
N ARG A 50 3.94 4.86 10.69
CA ARG A 50 4.11 6.21 10.17
C ARG A 50 3.34 7.23 11.00
N ASP A 51 2.05 6.97 11.23
CA ASP A 51 1.19 7.88 12.00
C ASP A 51 1.72 8.05 13.42
N ARG A 52 2.16 6.95 14.05
CA ARG A 52 2.77 7.01 15.39
C ARG A 52 4.03 7.88 15.39
N ALA A 53 4.89 7.75 14.38
CA ALA A 53 6.10 8.56 14.25
C ALA A 53 5.79 10.05 14.11
N VAL A 54 4.82 10.35 13.24
CA VAL A 54 4.43 11.73 12.93
C VAL A 54 3.74 12.38 14.13
N THR A 55 2.80 11.70 14.77
CA THR A 55 2.13 12.21 15.98
C THR A 55 3.14 12.48 17.08
N PHE A 56 4.05 11.54 17.34
CA PHE A 56 5.08 11.71 18.35
C PHE A 56 6.03 12.88 18.03
N ALA A 57 6.40 13.04 16.76
CA ALA A 57 7.23 14.16 16.32
C ALA A 57 6.49 15.51 16.31
N ARG A 58 5.16 15.52 16.17
CA ARG A 58 4.34 16.74 16.33
C ARG A 58 4.21 17.15 17.78
N GLU A 59 4.00 16.19 18.68
CA GLU A 59 3.86 16.45 20.12
C GLU A 59 5.16 16.98 20.75
N LYS A 60 6.31 16.41 20.38
CA LYS A 60 7.62 16.84 20.90
C LYS A 60 8.32 17.92 20.07
N GLY A 61 7.91 18.11 18.82
CA GLY A 61 8.56 19.03 17.87
C GLY A 61 9.86 18.47 17.28
N GLU A 62 10.90 18.38 18.10
CA GLU A 62 12.20 17.77 17.72
C GLU A 62 12.42 16.46 18.48
N VAL A 63 12.66 15.40 17.73
CA VAL A 63 12.73 14.04 18.25
C VAL A 63 14.06 13.39 17.91
N ARG A 64 14.66 12.75 18.90
CA ARG A 64 15.88 11.95 18.68
C ARG A 64 15.55 10.56 18.17
N THR A 65 16.48 9.99 17.40
CA THR A 65 16.43 8.59 16.92
C THR A 65 16.13 7.62 18.06
N ARG A 66 16.73 7.85 19.24
CA ARG A 66 16.54 7.01 20.43
C ARG A 66 15.09 7.02 20.90
N GLU A 67 14.45 8.19 20.96
CA GLU A 67 13.06 8.30 21.39
C GLU A 67 12.12 7.59 20.41
N LEU A 68 12.33 7.75 19.09
CA LEU A 68 11.56 7.01 18.08
C LEU A 68 11.76 5.49 18.21
N THR A 69 12.97 5.06 18.55
CA THR A 69 13.25 3.63 18.79
C THR A 69 12.55 3.12 20.06
N GLU A 70 12.49 3.94 21.11
CA GLU A 70 11.75 3.63 22.35
C GLU A 70 10.24 3.48 22.10
N ILE A 71 9.66 4.23 21.14
CA ILE A 71 8.25 4.03 20.74
C ILE A 71 8.02 2.82 19.81
N GLY A 72 9.11 2.14 19.43
CA GLY A 72 9.09 0.96 18.57
C GLY A 72 9.24 1.27 17.08
N ILE A 73 9.77 2.43 16.70
CA ILE A 73 10.08 2.76 15.30
C ILE A 73 11.55 2.40 15.01
N PRO A 74 11.81 1.45 14.09
CA PRO A 74 13.17 1.08 13.72
C PRO A 74 13.90 2.22 12.99
N ARG A 75 15.21 2.37 13.24
CA ARG A 75 16.06 3.38 12.60
C ARG A 75 16.05 3.32 11.07
N CYS A 76 15.97 2.13 10.48
CA CYS A 76 15.92 1.96 9.02
C CYS A 76 14.66 2.57 8.38
N TYR A 77 13.57 2.68 9.15
CA TYR A 77 12.32 3.27 8.69
C TYR A 77 12.34 4.79 8.70
N LEU A 78 13.22 5.42 9.49
CA LEU A 78 13.32 6.88 9.54
C LEU A 78 13.78 7.47 8.21
N ALA A 79 14.73 6.82 7.53
CA ALA A 79 15.16 7.24 6.21
C ALA A 79 13.99 7.21 5.21
N ARG A 80 13.21 6.13 5.20
CA ARG A 80 12.00 6.04 4.36
C ARG A 80 10.96 7.10 4.68
N MET A 81 10.73 7.38 5.97
CA MET A 81 9.81 8.45 6.38
C MET A 81 10.31 9.84 5.95
N CYS A 82 11.63 10.04 5.88
CA CYS A 82 12.21 11.24 5.30
C CYS A 82 12.02 11.31 3.78
N ASP A 83 12.24 10.20 3.06
CA ASP A 83 12.04 10.13 1.61
C ASP A 83 10.56 10.38 1.23
N GLU A 84 9.63 9.90 2.06
CA GLU A 84 8.19 10.13 1.91
C GLU A 84 7.74 11.53 2.36
N GLY A 85 8.64 12.34 2.91
CA GLY A 85 8.35 13.70 3.36
C GLY A 85 7.58 13.80 4.68
N LEU A 86 7.44 12.70 5.43
CA LEU A 86 6.73 12.68 6.72
C LEU A 86 7.58 13.29 7.85
N LEU A 87 8.89 13.05 7.81
CA LEU A 87 9.85 13.58 8.77
C LEU A 87 10.96 14.35 8.04
N SER A 88 11.39 15.46 8.60
CA SER A 88 12.58 16.19 8.14
C SER A 88 13.75 15.95 9.09
N LYS A 89 14.92 15.66 8.55
CA LYS A 89 16.15 15.51 9.32
C LYS A 89 16.75 16.89 9.59
N VAL A 90 16.59 17.38 10.81
CA VAL A 90 17.08 18.71 11.24
C VAL A 90 18.58 18.65 11.59
N GLY A 91 19.05 17.51 12.09
CA GLY A 91 20.44 17.33 12.50
C GLY A 91 20.86 15.87 12.59
N TYR A 92 22.06 15.61 13.13
CA TYR A 92 22.52 14.24 13.30
C TYR A 92 21.65 13.50 14.32
N GLY A 93 20.84 12.56 13.82
CA GLY A 93 19.93 11.76 14.64
C GLY A 93 18.74 12.52 15.21
N ILE A 94 18.48 13.75 14.74
CA ILE A 94 17.35 14.61 15.14
C ILE A 94 16.40 14.76 13.96
N TYR A 95 15.12 14.51 14.22
CA TYR A 95 14.04 14.52 13.26
C TYR A 95 12.91 15.41 13.74
N ARG A 96 12.21 16.05 12.81
CA ARG A 96 11.04 16.88 13.07
C ARG A 96 9.90 16.44 12.15
N ALA A 97 8.67 16.50 12.63
CA ALA A 97 7.51 16.27 11.78
C ALA A 97 7.44 17.36 10.68
N THR A 98 7.24 16.94 9.44
CA THR A 98 6.95 17.89 8.37
C THR A 98 5.49 18.31 8.50
N ASP A 99 5.26 19.61 8.65
CA ASP A 99 3.93 20.20 8.51
C ASP A 99 3.70 20.35 7.01
N ARG A 100 2.80 19.54 6.46
CA ARG A 100 2.39 19.64 5.06
C ARG A 100 1.22 20.61 4.95
#